data_AF-A0A7S1MM81-F1
#
_entry.id   AF-A0A7S1MM81-F1
#
_cell.length_a   1.000
_cell.length_b   1.000
_cell.length_c   1.000
_cell.angle_alpha   90.00
_cell.angle_beta   90.00
_cell.angle_gamma   90.00
#
_symmetry.space_group_name_H-M   'P 1'
#
loop_
_entity.id
_entity.type
_entity.pdbx_description
1 polymer ?
#
loop_
_entity_poly.entity_id
_entity_poly.type
_entity_poly.pdbx_seq_one_letter_code
_entity_poly.pdbx_strand_id
1 'polypeptide(L)'
;MPGTRDRGASAWFEELFGFRERDYVETRNKFDCCGEVLTSKVNGKSFHIGPFDLPTVAALRARRDKAIAAAPSEFGGSGITFRNIIGNTRELHLAPESAGAVFQVASLFNCLETTQAGRGPEAGISSYASRSAQGPMAAMACPAAAIYRNYFVNGTGQLNNSVDCLSALGRFVRNDEHKYWTMVRGYCLPVLPNHLAELSLAIAGDRDYQLQAQSRVQVGIHWDTEVLDGSHKVCQVCCSALPVSQMQQRPTSEWNGLAEALLEAAFKATLMAGTIVAAERGGDRVRVYLTAVGSGALGNQRQWIRQALHRALMANDDAPLDVMLVHHTEVPPEFDLLEEKLLNMRNPKLADSRLETQLTSLKKTNDYLGVVEGHGESEAEKLSAAFAYIDANGDGVIDRRELMHALTSIDEDFFTANVVNLLFDEADCAKDGVIHYLELVNWLCSEDEDIKSSICRLAQ
;
A
#
# COMPACT_ATOMS: atom_id res chain seq x y z
N MET A 1 -38.21 -7.42 0.55
CA MET A 1 -38.33 -6.80 1.89
C MET A 1 -37.03 -6.05 2.21
N PRO A 2 -37.04 -4.71 2.19
CA PRO A 2 -35.94 -3.90 2.70
C PRO A 2 -36.19 -3.65 4.20
N GLY A 3 -35.32 -4.13 5.10
CA GLY A 3 -35.49 -3.84 6.53
C GLY A 3 -34.81 -4.80 7.51
N THR A 4 -34.25 -5.93 7.05
CA THR A 4 -33.57 -6.89 7.94
C THR A 4 -32.04 -6.78 7.91
N ARG A 5 -31.43 -6.18 6.89
CA ARG A 5 -29.96 -5.99 6.82
C ARG A 5 -29.45 -4.74 7.56
N ASP A 6 -30.26 -3.70 7.72
CA ASP A 6 -29.83 -2.42 8.35
C ASP A 6 -29.78 -2.45 9.89
N ARG A 7 -30.47 -3.39 10.57
CA ARG A 7 -30.50 -3.42 12.04
C ARG A 7 -29.16 -3.76 12.67
N GLY A 8 -28.31 -4.54 12.00
CA GLY A 8 -26.98 -4.91 12.52
C GLY A 8 -25.95 -3.80 12.38
N ALA A 9 -26.04 -2.97 11.33
CA ALA A 9 -25.05 -1.94 11.05
C ALA A 9 -25.14 -0.73 12.01
N SER A 10 -26.33 -0.37 12.49
CA SER A 10 -26.47 0.75 13.45
C SER A 10 -26.35 0.34 14.92
N ALA A 11 -26.36 -0.96 15.23
CA ALA A 11 -26.46 -1.45 16.61
C ALA A 11 -25.21 -1.10 17.44
N TRP A 12 -24.02 -1.27 16.88
CA TRP A 12 -22.76 -1.04 17.61
C TRP A 12 -22.62 0.40 18.13
N PHE A 13 -23.06 1.39 17.34
CA PHE A 13 -23.01 2.79 17.73
C PHE A 13 -24.00 3.09 18.87
N GLU A 14 -25.23 2.58 18.75
CA GLU A 14 -26.27 2.77 19.76
C GLU A 14 -25.91 2.10 21.09
N GLU A 15 -25.34 0.90 21.05
CA GLU A 15 -24.83 0.18 22.23
C GLU A 15 -23.71 0.96 22.94
N LEU A 16 -22.81 1.56 22.17
CA LEU A 16 -21.67 2.28 22.73
C LEU A 16 -22.07 3.65 23.30
N PHE A 17 -22.84 4.44 22.55
CA PHE A 17 -23.13 5.84 22.87
C PHE A 17 -24.51 6.07 23.47
N GLY A 18 -25.39 5.07 23.47
CA GLY A 18 -26.71 5.12 24.08
C GLY A 18 -27.79 5.77 23.21
N PHE A 19 -27.51 6.03 21.93
CA PHE A 19 -28.48 6.59 20.99
C PHE A 19 -28.16 6.22 19.55
N ARG A 20 -29.17 6.24 18.67
CA ARG A 20 -28.96 6.03 17.23
C ARG A 20 -28.39 7.26 16.56
N GLU A 21 -27.36 7.05 15.75
CA GLU A 21 -26.86 8.05 14.82
C GLU A 21 -27.92 8.41 13.78
N ARG A 22 -28.14 9.70 13.55
CA ARG A 22 -29.18 10.22 12.63
C ARG A 22 -28.65 11.45 11.90
N ASP A 23 -29.34 12.58 12.02
CA ASP A 23 -28.91 13.87 11.48
C ASP A 23 -27.54 14.24 12.05
N TYR A 24 -26.70 14.84 11.21
CA TYR A 24 -25.32 15.17 11.54
C TYR A 24 -25.25 16.14 12.73
N VAL A 25 -26.08 17.19 12.73
CA VAL A 25 -26.10 18.22 13.78
C VAL A 25 -26.70 17.66 15.07
N GLU A 26 -27.80 16.92 14.96
CA GLU A 26 -28.42 16.25 16.10
C GLU A 26 -27.43 15.28 16.78
N THR A 27 -26.72 14.48 15.99
CA THR A 27 -25.71 13.52 16.46
C THR A 27 -24.56 14.25 17.15
N ARG A 28 -23.98 15.27 16.51
CA ARG A 28 -22.89 16.07 17.10
C ARG A 28 -23.29 16.67 18.44
N ASN A 29 -24.51 17.20 18.55
CA ASN A 29 -24.99 17.86 19.76
C ASN A 29 -25.14 16.91 20.96
N LYS A 30 -25.25 15.60 20.72
CA LYS A 30 -25.30 14.56 21.76
C LYS A 30 -23.93 14.19 22.31
N PHE A 31 -22.86 14.72 21.74
CA PHE A 31 -21.49 14.58 22.28
C PHE A 31 -21.01 15.88 22.90
N ASP A 32 -20.19 15.75 23.94
CA ASP A 32 -19.29 16.79 24.41
C ASP A 32 -17.85 16.39 24.08
N CYS A 33 -17.07 17.33 23.59
CA CYS A 33 -15.67 17.09 23.21
C CYS A 33 -14.81 18.14 23.92
N CYS A 34 -14.23 17.76 25.05
CA CYS A 34 -13.42 18.64 25.88
C CYS A 34 -11.98 18.14 25.91
N GLY A 35 -11.08 18.89 25.28
CA GLY A 35 -9.70 18.45 25.07
C GLY A 35 -9.66 17.13 24.29
N GLU A 36 -9.07 16.11 24.90
CA GLU A 36 -8.89 14.77 24.32
C GLU A 36 -9.92 13.75 24.82
N VAL A 37 -11.02 14.20 25.42
CA VAL A 37 -12.08 13.34 25.94
C VAL A 37 -13.38 13.61 25.21
N LEU A 38 -13.98 12.54 24.70
CA LEU A 38 -15.31 12.54 24.11
C LEU A 38 -16.29 11.94 25.11
N THR A 39 -17.33 12.67 25.47
CA THR A 39 -18.39 12.19 26.38
C THR A 39 -19.73 12.15 25.65
N SER A 40 -20.40 10.99 25.68
CA SER A 40 -21.81 10.92 25.25
C SER A 40 -22.69 11.54 26.33
N LYS A 41 -23.45 12.58 25.96
CA LYS A 41 -24.40 13.24 26.86
C LYS A 41 -25.62 12.38 27.17
N VAL A 42 -25.84 11.29 26.42
CA VAL A 42 -27.01 10.44 26.57
C VAL A 42 -26.81 9.36 27.62
N ASN A 43 -25.66 8.69 27.61
CA ASN A 43 -25.35 7.61 28.57
C ASN A 43 -24.22 7.96 29.56
N GLY A 44 -23.61 9.13 29.44
CA GLY A 44 -22.56 9.62 30.34
C GLY A 44 -21.18 8.95 30.14
N LYS A 45 -21.05 7.98 29.23
CA LYS A 45 -19.76 7.31 28.98
C LYS A 45 -18.78 8.29 28.33
N SER A 46 -17.52 8.19 28.75
CA SER A 46 -16.42 9.02 28.24
C SER A 46 -15.33 8.14 27.65
N PHE A 47 -14.69 8.62 26.59
CA PHE A 47 -13.71 7.88 25.80
C PHE A 47 -12.55 8.80 25.46
N HIS A 48 -11.33 8.28 25.50
CA HIS A 48 -10.15 9.06 25.18
C HIS A 48 -9.88 9.08 23.66
N ILE A 49 -9.87 10.28 23.09
CA ILE A 49 -9.65 10.55 21.66
C ILE A 49 -8.15 10.47 21.33
N GLY A 50 -7.30 10.95 22.24
CA GLY A 50 -5.89 11.21 22.01
C GLY A 50 -5.63 12.44 21.13
N PRO A 51 -4.39 12.99 21.14
CA PRO A 51 -4.03 14.13 20.30
C PRO A 51 -4.20 13.79 18.81
N PHE A 52 -4.76 14.73 18.03
CA PHE A 52 -4.92 14.59 16.58
C PHE A 52 -4.12 15.64 15.82
N ASP A 53 -3.24 15.19 14.92
CA ASP A 53 -2.46 16.06 14.03
C ASP A 53 -2.73 15.76 12.54
N LEU A 54 -2.44 16.74 11.68
CA LEU A 54 -2.47 16.61 10.21
C LEU A 54 -1.09 16.94 9.57
N PRO A 55 0.01 16.28 9.98
CA PRO A 55 1.34 16.65 9.52
C PRO A 55 1.53 16.30 8.04
N THR A 56 2.35 17.10 7.35
CA THR A 56 2.96 16.65 6.08
C THR A 56 4.01 15.58 6.36
N VAL A 57 4.34 14.75 5.37
CA VAL A 57 5.47 13.81 5.45
C VAL A 57 6.77 14.53 5.84
N ALA A 58 7.01 15.75 5.35
CA ALA A 58 8.16 16.57 5.74
C ALA A 58 8.13 16.98 7.22
N ALA A 59 6.97 17.44 7.72
CA ALA A 59 6.82 17.83 9.13
C ALA A 59 6.99 16.61 10.05
N LEU A 60 6.46 15.46 9.64
CA LEU A 60 6.58 14.22 10.39
C LEU A 60 8.02 13.71 10.42
N ARG A 61 8.76 13.84 9.32
CA ARG A 61 10.21 13.57 9.28
C ARG A 61 10.97 14.43 10.28
N ALA A 62 10.73 15.75 10.28
CA ALA A 62 11.37 16.66 11.22
C ALA A 62 11.03 16.31 12.68
N ARG A 63 9.78 15.92 12.97
CA ARG A 63 9.37 15.45 14.31
C ARG A 63 10.09 14.16 14.69
N ARG A 64 10.20 13.20 13.77
CA ARG A 64 10.96 11.95 13.97
C ARG A 64 12.42 12.25 14.30
N ASP A 65 13.09 13.07 13.51
CA ASP A 65 14.51 13.36 13.70
C ASP A 65 14.76 14.01 15.07
N LYS A 66 13.84 14.89 15.51
CA LYS A 66 13.87 15.46 16.86
C LYS A 66 13.64 14.41 17.95
N ALA A 67 12.69 13.48 17.76
CA ALA A 67 12.41 12.41 18.71
C ALA A 67 13.60 11.46 18.85
N ILE A 68 14.24 11.07 17.73
CA ILE A 68 15.46 10.26 17.71
C ILE A 68 16.59 10.97 18.46
N ALA A 69 16.80 12.25 18.19
CA ALA A 69 17.86 13.02 18.85
C ALA A 69 17.65 13.18 20.38
N ALA A 70 16.41 13.04 20.86
CA ALA A 70 16.07 13.08 22.28
C ALA A 70 16.02 11.68 22.94
N ALA A 71 16.11 10.61 22.15
CA ALA A 71 16.03 9.24 22.63
C ALA A 71 17.36 8.80 23.31
N PRO A 72 17.35 7.70 24.10
CA PRO A 72 18.57 7.13 24.67
C PRO A 72 19.63 6.84 23.61
N SER A 73 20.92 6.82 23.98
CA SER A 73 22.02 6.55 23.04
C SER A 73 21.95 5.17 22.37
N GLU A 74 21.22 4.23 22.98
CA GLU A 74 20.97 2.88 22.48
C GLU A 74 19.72 2.80 21.58
N PHE A 75 19.05 3.93 21.33
CA PHE A 75 17.89 3.99 20.44
C PHE A 75 18.30 3.75 18.99
N GLY A 76 17.56 2.86 18.31
CA GLY A 76 17.85 2.45 16.94
C GLY A 76 18.82 1.26 16.86
N GLY A 77 19.17 0.85 15.64
CA GLY A 77 20.16 -0.21 15.40
C GLY A 77 19.66 -1.65 15.55
N SER A 78 18.48 -1.87 16.12
CA SER A 78 17.81 -3.18 16.08
C SER A 78 17.11 -3.46 14.74
N GLY A 79 16.91 -2.41 13.93
CA GLY A 79 16.35 -2.48 12.59
C GLY A 79 14.89 -2.90 12.52
N ILE A 80 14.25 -2.65 11.38
CA ILE A 80 12.86 -3.06 11.15
C ILE A 80 12.78 -4.59 11.17
N THR A 81 11.67 -5.22 11.54
CA THR A 81 11.28 -6.56 11.08
C THR A 81 10.05 -6.46 10.18
N PHE A 82 9.91 -7.36 9.21
CA PHE A 82 8.78 -7.37 8.30
C PHE A 82 8.24 -8.79 8.17
N ARG A 83 6.92 -8.95 8.24
CA ARG A 83 6.22 -10.19 7.89
C ARG A 83 4.81 -9.92 7.37
N ASN A 84 4.29 -10.80 6.53
CA ASN A 84 2.88 -10.83 6.21
C ASN A 84 2.11 -11.58 7.31
N ILE A 85 0.91 -11.10 7.64
CA ILE A 85 0.00 -11.81 8.53
C ILE A 85 -1.41 -11.83 7.95
N ILE A 86 -2.16 -12.89 8.22
CA ILE A 86 -3.59 -12.95 7.94
C ILE A 86 -4.32 -12.68 9.25
N GLY A 87 -5.25 -11.72 9.26
CA GLY A 87 -5.96 -11.37 10.47
C GLY A 87 -7.09 -10.38 10.29
N ASN A 88 -7.97 -10.33 11.29
CA ASN A 88 -9.02 -9.34 11.37
C ASN A 88 -8.49 -8.06 12.01
N THR A 89 -8.60 -6.93 11.29
CA THR A 89 -8.09 -5.64 11.76
C THR A 89 -8.65 -5.22 13.11
N ARG A 90 -9.94 -5.45 13.37
CA ARG A 90 -10.57 -5.07 14.65
C ARG A 90 -10.07 -5.94 15.79
N GLU A 91 -9.92 -7.24 15.58
CA GLU A 91 -9.36 -8.16 16.58
C GLU A 91 -7.91 -7.80 16.90
N LEU A 92 -7.10 -7.46 15.89
CA LEU A 92 -5.72 -7.01 16.09
C LEU A 92 -5.65 -5.72 16.92
N HIS A 93 -6.58 -4.78 16.74
CA HIS A 93 -6.64 -3.59 17.61
C HIS A 93 -7.01 -3.97 19.05
N LEU A 94 -7.93 -4.91 19.26
CA LEU A 94 -8.41 -5.31 20.59
C LEU A 94 -7.40 -6.17 21.36
N ALA A 95 -6.45 -6.78 20.66
CA ALA A 95 -5.47 -7.67 21.24
C ALA A 95 -4.58 -6.93 22.27
N PRO A 96 -4.45 -7.39 23.52
CA PRO A 96 -3.65 -6.70 24.55
C PRO A 96 -2.20 -6.47 24.15
N GLU A 97 -1.65 -7.35 23.32
CA GLU A 97 -0.30 -7.25 22.79
C GLU A 97 -0.13 -6.12 21.75
N SER A 98 -1.22 -5.50 21.31
CA SER A 98 -1.24 -4.28 20.50
C SER A 98 -1.22 -3.00 21.35
N ALA A 99 -1.13 -3.10 22.68
CA ALA A 99 -0.95 -1.96 23.56
C ALA A 99 0.20 -1.07 23.07
N GLY A 100 -0.15 0.15 22.68
CA GLY A 100 0.79 1.12 22.19
C GLY A 100 1.28 0.94 20.75
N ALA A 101 0.72 -0.01 19.99
CA ALA A 101 1.07 -0.23 18.60
C ALA A 101 0.59 0.92 17.69
N VAL A 102 1.16 0.96 16.47
CA VAL A 102 0.74 1.86 15.40
C VAL A 102 -0.05 1.08 14.36
N PHE A 103 -1.21 1.61 13.96
CA PHE A 103 -2.05 1.06 12.91
C PHE A 103 -2.16 2.02 11.74
N GLN A 104 -1.85 1.55 10.54
CA GLN A 104 -2.22 2.23 9.31
C GLN A 104 -3.72 2.00 9.06
N VAL A 105 -4.47 3.09 9.01
CA VAL A 105 -5.91 3.07 8.73
C VAL A 105 -6.13 3.48 7.27
N ALA A 106 -6.75 2.59 6.50
CA ALA A 106 -7.13 2.88 5.11
C ALA A 106 -8.35 3.80 5.06
N SER A 107 -8.08 5.11 5.00
CA SER A 107 -9.07 6.19 4.95
C SER A 107 -9.07 6.89 3.57
N LEU A 108 -9.97 7.86 3.40
CA LEU A 108 -9.97 8.85 2.33
C LEU A 108 -9.07 10.05 2.71
N PHE A 109 -8.80 10.96 1.77
CA PHE A 109 -7.95 12.14 2.03
C PHE A 109 -8.55 13.15 3.00
N ASN A 110 -9.80 12.96 3.43
CA ASN A 110 -10.41 13.71 4.53
C ASN A 110 -10.31 12.97 5.88
N CYS A 111 -9.50 11.92 5.97
CA CYS A 111 -9.37 11.08 7.16
C CYS A 111 -10.71 10.48 7.60
N LEU A 112 -11.60 10.10 6.68
CA LEU A 112 -12.81 9.31 6.96
C LEU A 112 -12.82 8.03 6.12
N GLU A 113 -13.55 7.02 6.57
CA GLU A 113 -13.57 5.72 5.90
C GLU A 113 -14.66 5.63 4.82
N THR A 114 -14.40 4.79 3.81
CA THR A 114 -15.39 4.54 2.75
C THR A 114 -16.61 3.82 3.29
N THR A 115 -17.81 4.31 2.96
CA THR A 115 -19.07 3.62 3.22
C THR A 115 -19.49 2.80 2.00
N GLN A 116 -20.41 1.83 2.15
CA GLN A 116 -20.92 1.08 0.99
C GLN A 116 -21.62 2.00 -0.02
N ALA A 117 -22.29 3.05 0.47
CA ALA A 117 -23.05 3.99 -0.35
C ALA A 117 -22.24 5.19 -0.87
N GLY A 118 -20.93 5.28 -0.58
CA GLY A 118 -20.08 6.40 -0.99
C GLY A 118 -20.57 7.77 -0.47
N ARG A 119 -21.25 7.76 0.68
CA ARG A 119 -21.75 8.97 1.34
C ARG A 119 -20.63 9.65 2.14
N GLY A 120 -20.73 10.97 2.28
CA GLY A 120 -19.74 11.79 2.98
C GLY A 120 -19.95 11.80 4.50
N PRO A 121 -19.45 12.85 5.18
CA PRO A 121 -19.58 13.03 6.63
C PRO A 121 -21.01 12.90 7.17
N GLU A 122 -22.00 13.29 6.36
CA GLU A 122 -23.43 13.26 6.68
C GLU A 122 -23.98 11.86 6.94
N ALA A 123 -23.32 10.80 6.46
CA ALA A 123 -23.73 9.43 6.73
C ALA A 123 -23.38 8.94 8.13
N GLY A 124 -22.52 9.67 8.85
CA GLY A 124 -22.06 9.26 10.16
C GLY A 124 -21.21 7.99 10.14
N ILE A 125 -20.67 7.64 11.30
CA ILE A 125 -19.72 6.54 11.44
C ILE A 125 -20.39 5.18 11.65
N SER A 126 -21.64 5.13 12.10
CA SER A 126 -22.40 3.88 12.27
C SER A 126 -22.45 3.07 10.98
N SER A 127 -22.50 3.76 9.84
CA SER A 127 -22.48 3.19 8.50
C SER A 127 -21.21 2.41 8.16
N TYR A 128 -20.12 2.55 8.91
CA TYR A 128 -18.88 1.79 8.71
C TYR A 128 -19.07 0.28 8.84
N ALA A 129 -20.01 -0.15 9.69
CA ALA A 129 -20.36 -1.57 9.84
C ALA A 129 -20.98 -2.18 8.58
N SER A 130 -21.47 -1.37 7.63
CA SER A 130 -22.01 -1.85 6.35
C SER A 130 -20.93 -2.37 5.39
N ARG A 131 -19.66 -2.03 5.63
CA ARG A 131 -18.55 -2.35 4.73
C ARG A 131 -17.54 -3.25 5.43
N SER A 132 -17.43 -4.49 4.98
CA SER A 132 -16.34 -5.38 5.39
C SER A 132 -15.03 -4.95 4.69
N ALA A 133 -14.35 -3.97 5.28
CA ALA A 133 -13.05 -3.49 4.82
C ALA A 133 -12.19 -3.07 6.02
N GLN A 134 -10.86 -3.16 5.88
CA GLN A 134 -9.92 -2.93 6.98
C GLN A 134 -10.01 -1.51 7.56
N GLY A 135 -10.22 -0.49 6.73
CA GLY A 135 -10.41 0.90 7.16
C GLY A 135 -11.58 1.08 8.13
N PRO A 136 -12.84 0.80 7.70
CA PRO A 136 -14.01 0.80 8.58
C PRO A 136 -13.83 0.00 9.88
N MET A 137 -13.18 -1.18 9.81
CA MET A 137 -12.93 -2.01 10.99
C MET A 137 -11.96 -1.36 11.98
N ALA A 138 -10.90 -0.70 11.50
CA ALA A 138 -9.99 0.05 12.34
C ALA A 138 -10.67 1.29 12.97
N ALA A 139 -11.48 2.01 12.20
CA ALA A 139 -12.24 3.15 12.72
C ALA A 139 -13.24 2.74 13.81
N MET A 140 -13.91 1.61 13.64
CA MET A 140 -14.80 1.03 14.66
C MET A 140 -14.05 0.49 15.88
N ALA A 141 -12.76 0.17 15.75
CA ALA A 141 -11.92 -0.24 16.88
C ALA A 141 -11.50 0.95 17.76
N CYS A 142 -11.45 2.17 17.22
CA CYS A 142 -11.17 3.41 17.97
C CYS A 142 -12.27 4.45 17.73
N PRO A 143 -13.48 4.20 18.25
CA PRO A 143 -14.67 4.93 17.85
C PRO A 143 -14.66 6.41 18.27
N ALA A 144 -13.99 6.76 19.36
CA ALA A 144 -13.85 8.16 19.79
C ALA A 144 -13.03 8.98 18.79
N ALA A 145 -11.92 8.43 18.27
CA ALA A 145 -11.15 9.04 17.19
C ALA A 145 -11.98 9.18 15.91
N ALA A 146 -12.76 8.16 15.53
CA ALA A 146 -13.65 8.25 14.37
C ALA A 146 -14.71 9.36 14.51
N ILE A 147 -15.34 9.48 15.69
CA ILE A 147 -16.28 10.59 15.98
C ILE A 147 -15.58 11.93 15.89
N TYR A 148 -14.41 12.07 16.49
CA TYR A 148 -13.66 13.32 16.48
C TYR A 148 -13.37 13.77 15.04
N ARG A 149 -12.81 12.87 14.21
CA ARG A 149 -12.51 13.15 12.80
C ARG A 149 -13.75 13.55 12.02
N ASN A 150 -14.91 12.97 12.28
CA ASN A 150 -16.14 13.33 11.58
C ASN A 150 -16.75 14.64 12.10
N TYR A 151 -16.99 14.74 13.41
CA TYR A 151 -17.88 15.74 14.02
C TYR A 151 -17.18 16.93 14.68
N PHE A 152 -15.89 16.83 15.01
CA PHE A 152 -15.21 17.81 15.87
C PHE A 152 -13.89 18.36 15.32
N VAL A 153 -13.26 17.69 14.36
CA VAL A 153 -12.03 18.19 13.71
C VAL A 153 -12.22 19.62 13.23
N ASN A 154 -11.19 20.45 13.35
CA ASN A 154 -11.24 21.89 13.06
C ASN A 154 -12.30 22.68 13.87
N GLY A 155 -12.82 22.11 14.97
CA GLY A 155 -13.87 22.70 15.81
C GLY A 155 -15.29 22.56 15.27
N THR A 156 -15.45 22.41 13.95
CA THR A 156 -16.76 22.35 13.27
C THR A 156 -17.13 20.96 12.76
N GLY A 157 -16.19 20.02 12.74
CA GLY A 157 -16.31 18.79 11.98
C GLY A 157 -16.27 19.03 10.48
N GLN A 158 -16.61 18.01 9.71
CA GLN A 158 -16.34 17.96 8.27
C GLN A 158 -17.54 18.19 7.35
N LEU A 159 -18.75 18.44 7.87
CA LEU A 159 -19.95 18.64 7.03
C LEU A 159 -19.77 19.76 5.98
N ASN A 160 -19.21 20.90 6.38
CA ASN A 160 -18.99 22.06 5.51
C ASN A 160 -17.51 22.47 5.38
N ASN A 161 -16.62 21.81 6.13
CA ASN A 161 -15.19 22.14 6.20
C ASN A 161 -14.38 20.85 6.21
N SER A 162 -14.38 20.16 5.06
CA SER A 162 -13.69 18.87 4.92
C SER A 162 -12.18 19.06 5.09
N VAL A 163 -11.58 18.14 5.83
CA VAL A 163 -10.13 17.94 5.82
C VAL A 163 -9.70 17.57 4.39
N ASP A 164 -8.56 18.11 3.97
CA ASP A 164 -7.91 17.78 2.70
C ASP A 164 -6.42 17.50 2.94
N CYS A 165 -6.08 16.22 2.99
CA CYS A 165 -4.70 15.74 3.16
C CYS A 165 -3.81 15.98 1.94
N LEU A 166 -4.35 16.46 0.82
CA LEU A 166 -3.60 16.88 -0.34
C LEU A 166 -3.45 18.40 -0.42
N SER A 167 -3.94 19.19 0.54
CA SER A 167 -3.93 20.65 0.45
C SER A 167 -2.51 21.24 0.27
N ALA A 168 -1.51 20.70 0.97
CA ALA A 168 -0.12 21.13 0.82
C ALA A 168 0.49 20.68 -0.52
N LEU A 169 0.14 19.48 -1.02
CA LEU A 169 0.53 19.04 -2.36
C LEU A 169 -0.13 19.90 -3.44
N GLY A 170 -1.42 20.20 -3.30
CA GLY A 170 -2.21 21.04 -4.19
C GLY A 170 -1.61 22.42 -4.38
N ARG A 171 -1.15 23.06 -3.29
CA ARG A 171 -0.44 24.35 -3.38
C ARG A 171 0.88 24.23 -4.14
N PHE A 172 1.65 23.17 -3.90
CA PHE A 172 2.93 22.97 -4.56
C PHE A 172 2.80 22.76 -6.06
N VAL A 173 1.84 21.95 -6.49
CA VAL A 173 1.57 21.73 -7.92
C VAL A 173 0.69 22.82 -8.52
N ARG A 174 0.30 23.85 -7.77
CA ARG A 174 -0.60 24.92 -8.20
C ARG A 174 -1.93 24.39 -8.77
N ASN A 175 -2.55 23.45 -8.04
CA ASN A 175 -3.82 22.82 -8.43
C ASN A 175 -4.95 23.85 -8.63
N ASP A 176 -4.93 24.98 -7.92
CA ASP A 176 -5.91 26.06 -8.12
C ASP A 176 -5.83 26.69 -9.52
N GLU A 177 -4.68 26.65 -10.16
CA GLU A 177 -4.46 27.19 -11.50
C GLU A 177 -4.62 26.11 -12.58
N HIS A 178 -3.95 24.97 -12.39
CA HIS A 178 -3.92 23.90 -13.39
C HIS A 178 -5.16 23.00 -13.36
N LYS A 179 -5.95 23.04 -12.29
CA LYS A 179 -7.17 22.24 -12.10
C LYS A 179 -6.92 20.74 -12.34
N TYR A 180 -5.88 20.19 -11.71
CA TYR A 180 -5.57 18.76 -11.81
C TYR A 180 -6.68 17.91 -11.18
N TRP A 181 -7.07 18.21 -9.94
CA TRP A 181 -8.14 17.51 -9.23
C TRP A 181 -9.04 18.43 -8.43
N THR A 182 -10.18 17.89 -8.02
CA THR A 182 -11.08 18.43 -7.00
C THR A 182 -11.34 17.38 -5.93
N MET A 183 -11.59 17.84 -4.71
CA MET A 183 -11.91 16.97 -3.58
C MET A 183 -13.43 16.78 -3.49
N VAL A 184 -13.89 15.54 -3.63
CA VAL A 184 -15.32 15.19 -3.52
C VAL A 184 -15.49 14.16 -2.42
N ARG A 185 -16.03 14.56 -1.26
CA ARG A 185 -16.26 13.67 -0.10
C ARG A 185 -15.01 12.90 0.33
N GLY A 186 -13.83 13.53 0.23
CA GLY A 186 -12.54 12.91 0.54
C GLY A 186 -11.87 12.18 -0.61
N TYR A 187 -12.52 12.03 -1.77
CA TYR A 187 -11.89 11.50 -2.97
C TYR A 187 -11.17 12.61 -3.75
N CYS A 188 -9.92 12.34 -4.13
CA CYS A 188 -9.18 13.14 -5.10
C CYS A 188 -9.61 12.70 -6.51
N LEU A 189 -10.47 13.50 -7.17
CA LEU A 189 -11.02 13.18 -8.50
C LEU A 189 -10.54 14.19 -9.54
N PRO A 190 -10.20 13.76 -10.76
CA PRO A 190 -9.74 14.66 -11.81
C PRO A 190 -10.84 15.66 -12.18
N VAL A 191 -10.50 16.94 -12.32
CA VAL A 191 -11.44 17.93 -12.88
C VAL A 191 -11.61 17.69 -14.37
N LEU A 192 -10.49 17.44 -15.05
CA LEU A 192 -10.42 17.07 -16.46
C LEU A 192 -9.55 15.82 -16.60
N PRO A 193 -9.95 14.83 -17.43
CA PRO A 193 -9.26 13.54 -17.51
C PRO A 193 -7.75 13.64 -17.80
N ASN A 194 -7.33 14.59 -18.63
CA ASN A 194 -5.94 14.68 -19.08
C ASN A 194 -5.02 15.41 -18.09
N HIS A 195 -5.53 16.40 -17.36
CA HIS A 195 -4.68 17.27 -16.54
C HIS A 195 -4.01 16.47 -15.41
N LEU A 196 -4.77 15.63 -14.69
CA LEU A 196 -4.21 14.82 -13.62
C LEU A 196 -3.19 13.79 -14.15
N ALA A 197 -3.39 13.30 -15.37
CA ALA A 197 -2.48 12.36 -16.02
C ALA A 197 -1.16 13.05 -16.39
N GLU A 198 -1.21 14.27 -16.91
CA GLU A 198 -0.02 15.10 -17.17
C GLU A 198 0.80 15.34 -15.90
N LEU A 199 0.15 15.65 -14.77
CA LEU A 199 0.83 15.77 -13.48
C LEU A 199 1.46 14.44 -13.05
N SER A 200 0.74 13.34 -13.21
CA SER A 200 1.24 12.01 -12.87
C SER A 200 2.48 11.64 -13.67
N LEU A 201 2.49 11.92 -14.98
CA LEU A 201 3.66 11.73 -15.86
C LEU A 201 4.82 12.65 -15.45
N ALA A 202 4.55 13.91 -15.12
CA ALA A 202 5.58 14.83 -14.64
C ALA A 202 6.22 14.36 -13.32
N ILE A 203 5.41 13.78 -12.41
CA ILE A 203 5.91 13.17 -11.17
C ILE A 203 6.72 11.91 -11.46
N ALA A 204 6.32 11.07 -12.42
CA ALA A 204 7.05 9.87 -12.78
C ALA A 204 8.41 10.17 -13.45
N GLY A 205 8.47 11.23 -14.27
CA GLY A 205 9.65 11.58 -15.05
C GLY A 205 10.73 12.38 -14.30
N ASP A 206 10.45 12.88 -13.10
CA ASP A 206 11.40 13.66 -12.31
C ASP A 206 11.40 13.20 -10.85
N ARG A 207 12.50 12.55 -10.44
CA ARG A 207 12.67 11.98 -9.11
C ARG A 207 12.68 13.04 -8.00
N ASP A 208 13.29 14.20 -8.24
CA ASP A 208 13.33 15.28 -7.26
C ASP A 208 11.95 15.90 -7.09
N TYR A 209 11.23 16.08 -8.20
CA TYR A 209 9.83 16.53 -8.17
C TYR A 209 8.93 15.54 -7.45
N GLN A 210 9.12 14.23 -7.67
CA GLN A 210 8.41 13.17 -6.96
C GLN A 210 8.66 13.21 -5.44
N LEU A 211 9.92 13.36 -5.01
CA LEU A 211 10.28 13.47 -3.60
C LEU A 211 9.66 14.72 -2.96
N GLN A 212 9.63 15.84 -3.68
CA GLN A 212 8.98 17.07 -3.25
C GLN A 212 7.46 16.92 -3.15
N ALA A 213 6.81 16.25 -4.10
CA ALA A 213 5.39 15.94 -4.05
C ALA A 213 5.08 15.06 -2.83
N GLN A 214 5.83 13.97 -2.67
CA GLN A 214 5.71 13.04 -1.54
C GLN A 214 5.83 13.75 -0.19
N SER A 215 6.80 14.67 -0.05
CA SER A 215 7.07 15.35 1.22
C SER A 215 5.93 16.27 1.68
N ARG A 216 4.98 16.60 0.79
CA ARG A 216 3.87 17.53 1.03
C ARG A 216 2.53 16.83 1.22
N VAL A 217 2.47 15.52 1.02
CA VAL A 217 1.29 14.72 1.37
C VAL A 217 1.10 14.79 2.89
N GLN A 218 -0.15 14.96 3.33
CA GLN A 218 -0.50 14.92 4.75
C GLN A 218 -1.18 13.60 5.10
N VAL A 219 -1.15 13.25 6.38
CA VAL A 219 -1.89 12.13 6.97
C VAL A 219 -2.57 12.60 8.25
N GLY A 220 -3.69 11.98 8.64
CA GLY A 220 -4.28 12.20 9.96
C GLY A 220 -3.64 11.26 10.97
N ILE A 221 -3.23 11.75 12.14
CA ILE A 221 -2.64 10.90 13.18
C ILE A 221 -3.36 11.14 14.50
N HIS A 222 -3.99 10.10 15.03
CA HIS A 222 -4.31 10.02 16.45
C HIS A 222 -3.16 9.32 17.16
N TRP A 223 -2.45 10.00 18.05
CA TRP A 223 -1.21 9.49 18.65
C TRP A 223 -1.42 8.48 19.78
N ASP A 224 -2.53 8.58 20.50
CA ASP A 224 -2.80 7.77 21.69
C ASP A 224 -4.32 7.61 21.90
N THR A 225 -5.02 7.02 20.93
CA THR A 225 -6.48 6.86 20.99
C THR A 225 -6.87 5.58 21.70
N GLU A 226 -7.98 5.63 22.44
CA GLU A 226 -8.54 4.49 23.16
C GLU A 226 -9.12 3.45 22.18
N VAL A 227 -8.74 2.19 22.39
CA VAL A 227 -9.37 1.05 21.73
C VAL A 227 -10.70 0.75 22.43
N LEU A 228 -11.69 0.30 21.65
CA LEU A 228 -12.99 -0.14 22.13
C LEU A 228 -12.87 -1.01 23.40
N ASP A 229 -13.80 -0.80 24.32
CA ASP A 229 -13.87 -1.37 25.68
C ASP A 229 -12.81 -0.82 26.67
N GLY A 230 -12.02 0.18 26.28
CA GLY A 230 -11.09 0.88 27.17
C GLY A 230 -9.88 0.03 27.59
N SER A 231 -9.56 -1.01 26.82
CA SER A 231 -8.55 -2.01 27.19
C SER A 231 -7.12 -1.47 27.17
N HIS A 232 -6.79 -0.69 26.15
CA HIS A 232 -5.50 -0.04 25.95
C HIS A 232 -5.63 1.07 24.91
N LYS A 233 -4.50 1.70 24.58
CA LYS A 233 -4.44 2.77 23.57
C LYS A 233 -3.47 2.42 22.45
N VAL A 234 -3.74 2.99 21.28
CA VAL A 234 -2.97 2.78 20.05
C VAL A 234 -2.80 4.09 19.30
N CYS A 235 -1.83 4.14 18.40
CA CYS A 235 -1.71 5.22 17.42
C CYS A 235 -2.39 4.80 16.11
N GLN A 236 -3.28 5.64 15.58
CA GLN A 236 -3.90 5.44 14.27
C GLN A 236 -3.40 6.47 13.26
N VAL A 237 -2.78 5.99 12.18
CA VAL A 237 -2.31 6.81 11.06
C VAL A 237 -3.27 6.64 9.88
N CYS A 238 -4.14 7.62 9.69
CA CYS A 238 -5.15 7.67 8.65
C CYS A 238 -4.51 8.09 7.32
N CYS A 239 -4.32 7.12 6.44
CA CYS A 239 -3.68 7.30 5.15
C CYS A 239 -4.67 7.04 4.02
N SER A 240 -4.43 7.67 2.86
CA SER A 240 -5.23 7.44 1.66
C SER A 240 -4.35 7.20 0.44
N ALA A 241 -4.99 6.80 -0.66
CA ALA A 241 -4.37 6.57 -1.94
C ALA A 241 -5.30 7.10 -3.05
N LEU A 242 -4.76 7.20 -4.26
CA LEU A 242 -5.51 7.69 -5.40
C LEU A 242 -6.70 6.76 -5.72
N PRO A 243 -7.92 7.27 -5.97
CA PRO A 243 -9.09 6.44 -6.21
C PRO A 243 -9.18 5.97 -7.67
N VAL A 244 -8.20 5.18 -8.11
CA VAL A 244 -8.10 4.63 -9.48
C VAL A 244 -9.38 3.94 -9.94
N SER A 245 -10.08 3.23 -9.06
CA SER A 245 -11.36 2.57 -9.37
C SER A 245 -12.46 3.54 -9.83
N GLN A 246 -12.36 4.82 -9.44
CA GLN A 246 -13.28 5.90 -9.81
C GLN A 246 -12.81 6.64 -11.08
N MET A 247 -11.63 6.31 -11.62
CA MET A 247 -10.98 7.04 -12.70
C MET A 247 -10.78 6.16 -13.95
N GLN A 248 -11.85 5.49 -14.39
CA GLN A 248 -11.82 4.51 -15.49
C GLN A 248 -11.78 5.14 -16.89
N GLN A 249 -11.78 6.47 -16.98
CA GLN A 249 -11.78 7.22 -18.24
C GLN A 249 -10.41 7.27 -18.95
N ARG A 250 -9.34 6.80 -18.29
CA ARG A 250 -7.97 6.73 -18.83
C ARG A 250 -7.33 5.39 -18.46
N PRO A 251 -6.29 4.93 -19.20
CA PRO A 251 -5.51 3.76 -18.84
C PRO A 251 -4.93 3.87 -17.43
N THR A 252 -4.98 2.79 -16.67
CA THR A 252 -4.47 2.76 -15.29
C THR A 252 -2.99 3.14 -15.22
N SER A 253 -2.18 2.74 -16.19
CA SER A 253 -0.73 3.02 -16.21
C SER A 253 -0.38 4.49 -16.10
N GLU A 254 -1.23 5.40 -16.59
CA GLU A 254 -0.98 6.83 -16.56
C GLU A 254 -1.06 7.44 -15.15
N TRP A 255 -1.67 6.73 -14.21
CA TRP A 255 -1.78 7.17 -12.82
C TRP A 255 -0.57 6.81 -11.96
N ASN A 256 0.41 6.06 -12.49
CA ASN A 256 1.48 5.45 -11.70
C ASN A 256 2.30 6.47 -10.88
N GLY A 257 2.74 7.58 -11.48
CA GLY A 257 3.64 8.53 -10.84
C GLY A 257 3.02 9.16 -9.62
N LEU A 258 1.79 9.67 -9.75
CA LEU A 258 1.05 10.22 -8.62
C LEU A 258 0.63 9.12 -7.63
N ALA A 259 0.12 7.98 -8.10
CA ALA A 259 -0.33 6.90 -7.23
C ALA A 259 0.81 6.37 -6.34
N GLU A 260 1.97 6.08 -6.92
CA GLU A 260 3.14 5.61 -6.19
C GLU A 260 3.68 6.65 -5.21
N ALA A 261 3.71 7.94 -5.59
CA ALA A 261 4.14 9.01 -4.69
C ALA A 261 3.24 9.10 -3.44
N LEU A 262 1.92 8.98 -3.63
CA LEU A 262 0.94 9.00 -2.54
C LEU A 262 1.01 7.73 -1.67
N LEU A 263 1.15 6.55 -2.27
CA LEU A 263 1.32 5.28 -1.56
C LEU A 263 2.61 5.27 -0.73
N GLU A 264 3.71 5.72 -1.30
CA GLU A 264 5.00 5.76 -0.60
C GLU A 264 4.97 6.79 0.53
N ALA A 265 4.31 7.94 0.33
CA ALA A 265 4.04 8.90 1.41
C ALA A 265 3.27 8.26 2.57
N ALA A 266 2.20 7.51 2.27
CA ALA A 266 1.38 6.83 3.28
C ALA A 266 2.18 5.83 4.11
N PHE A 267 2.98 4.97 3.47
CA PHE A 267 3.82 3.99 4.19
C PHE A 267 4.92 4.67 5.00
N LYS A 268 5.65 5.64 4.41
CA LYS A 268 6.68 6.38 5.15
C LYS A 268 6.09 7.10 6.35
N ALA A 269 4.92 7.72 6.21
CA ALA A 269 4.29 8.43 7.31
C ALA A 269 3.95 7.48 8.46
N THR A 270 3.39 6.30 8.19
CA THR A 270 3.11 5.31 9.23
C THR A 270 4.38 4.83 9.92
N LEU A 271 5.44 4.50 9.16
CA LEU A 271 6.70 4.04 9.75
C LEU A 271 7.36 5.13 10.60
N MET A 272 7.38 6.39 10.14
CA MET A 272 7.92 7.50 10.93
C MET A 272 7.11 7.75 12.21
N ALA A 273 5.78 7.58 12.18
CA ALA A 273 4.96 7.63 13.39
C ALA A 273 5.35 6.52 14.38
N GLY A 274 5.59 5.29 13.87
CA GLY A 274 6.14 4.18 14.67
C GLY A 274 7.46 4.54 15.33
N THR A 275 8.41 5.10 14.58
CA THR A 275 9.71 5.52 15.11
C THR A 275 9.58 6.61 16.18
N ILE A 276 8.68 7.57 15.98
CA ILE A 276 8.38 8.61 16.98
C ILE A 276 7.83 7.97 18.26
N VAL A 277 6.84 7.08 18.14
CA VAL A 277 6.25 6.38 19.29
C VAL A 277 7.30 5.56 20.03
N ALA A 278 8.21 4.89 19.32
CA ALA A 278 9.31 4.12 19.92
C ALA A 278 10.27 5.03 20.70
N ALA A 279 10.68 6.15 20.08
CA ALA A 279 11.59 7.11 20.68
C ALA A 279 11.01 7.76 21.94
N GLU A 280 9.74 8.19 21.88
CA GLU A 280 9.05 8.84 22.99
C GLU A 280 8.75 7.89 24.16
N ARG A 281 8.80 6.56 23.94
CA ARG A 281 8.51 5.53 24.96
C ARG A 281 9.75 4.81 25.49
N GLY A 282 10.92 5.44 25.41
CA GLY A 282 12.15 4.90 26.01
C GLY A 282 12.91 3.93 25.12
N GLY A 283 12.52 3.79 23.86
CA GLY A 283 13.27 3.08 22.83
C GLY A 283 12.91 1.62 22.60
N ASP A 284 11.86 1.14 23.25
CA ASP A 284 11.30 -0.19 23.00
C ASP A 284 10.81 -0.32 21.55
N ARG A 285 10.87 -1.55 21.04
CA ARG A 285 10.37 -1.85 19.71
C ARG A 285 8.87 -1.63 19.64
N VAL A 286 8.41 -1.00 18.57
CA VAL A 286 6.99 -0.72 18.34
C VAL A 286 6.44 -1.59 17.24
N ARG A 287 5.30 -2.22 17.51
CA ARG A 287 4.52 -2.94 16.50
C ARG A 287 3.83 -1.98 15.57
N VAL A 288 3.96 -2.21 14.27
CA VAL A 288 3.33 -1.43 13.22
C VAL A 288 2.52 -2.35 12.33
N TYR A 289 1.20 -2.20 12.38
CA TYR A 289 0.28 -2.93 11.52
C TYR A 289 -0.03 -2.08 10.28
N LEU A 290 0.47 -2.53 9.14
CA LEU A 290 0.20 -1.92 7.84
C LEU A 290 -0.98 -2.61 7.16
N THR A 291 -1.59 -1.90 6.23
CA THR A 291 -2.60 -2.42 5.30
C THR A 291 -2.07 -2.24 3.88
N ALA A 292 -2.57 -3.03 2.93
CA ALA A 292 -2.39 -2.74 1.51
C ALA A 292 -3.24 -1.51 1.11
N VAL A 293 -2.92 -0.34 1.69
CA VAL A 293 -3.64 0.92 1.47
C VAL A 293 -3.74 1.20 -0.03
N GLY A 294 -4.92 1.63 -0.50
CA GLY A 294 -5.17 1.84 -1.92
C GLY A 294 -5.62 0.60 -2.70
N SER A 295 -5.49 -0.60 -2.15
CA SER A 295 -6.06 -1.83 -2.74
C SER A 295 -7.60 -1.84 -2.64
N GLY A 296 -8.21 -2.82 -3.30
CA GLY A 296 -9.66 -3.07 -3.23
C GLY A 296 -10.50 -1.88 -3.70
N ALA A 297 -11.10 -1.16 -2.75
CA ALA A 297 -12.04 -0.07 -3.02
C ALA A 297 -11.47 1.04 -3.90
N LEU A 298 -10.20 1.38 -3.71
CA LEU A 298 -9.53 2.46 -4.44
C LEU A 298 -8.85 1.95 -5.74
N GLY A 299 -8.66 0.65 -5.90
CA GLY A 299 -8.26 0.03 -7.17
C GLY A 299 -6.82 0.28 -7.62
N ASN A 300 -5.89 0.62 -6.71
CA ASN A 300 -4.48 0.74 -7.07
C ASN A 300 -3.88 -0.63 -7.39
N GLN A 301 -2.95 -0.67 -8.34
CA GLN A 301 -2.28 -1.91 -8.72
C GLN A 301 -1.41 -2.42 -7.56
N ARG A 302 -1.46 -3.73 -7.29
CA ARG A 302 -0.69 -4.36 -6.20
C ARG A 302 0.81 -4.12 -6.33
N GLN A 303 1.32 -4.10 -7.56
CA GLN A 303 2.72 -3.79 -7.84
C GLN A 303 3.14 -2.41 -7.33
N TRP A 304 2.32 -1.38 -7.49
CA TRP A 304 2.60 -0.03 -7.00
C TRP A 304 2.65 0.00 -5.48
N ILE A 305 1.70 -0.68 -4.83
CA ILE A 305 1.62 -0.79 -3.37
C ILE A 305 2.86 -1.51 -2.84
N ARG A 306 3.24 -2.65 -3.43
CA ARG A 306 4.44 -3.42 -3.07
C ARG A 306 5.71 -2.59 -3.21
N GLN A 307 5.88 -1.90 -4.36
CA GLN A 307 7.06 -1.09 -4.61
C GLN A 307 7.17 0.09 -3.64
N ALA A 308 6.06 0.80 -3.40
CA ALA A 308 6.00 1.87 -2.43
C ALA A 308 6.31 1.39 -1.00
N LEU A 309 5.76 0.24 -0.60
CA LEU A 309 6.05 -0.38 0.70
C LEU A 309 7.53 -0.76 0.83
N HIS A 310 8.10 -1.42 -0.20
CA HIS A 310 9.51 -1.78 -0.22
C HIS A 310 10.42 -0.55 -0.04
N ARG A 311 10.18 0.52 -0.81
CA ARG A 311 10.93 1.78 -0.69
C ARG A 311 10.78 2.43 0.69
N ALA A 312 9.59 2.37 1.28
CA ALA A 312 9.34 2.90 2.63
C ALA A 312 10.08 2.10 3.71
N LEU A 313 10.11 0.76 3.61
CA LEU A 313 10.84 -0.11 4.54
C LEU A 313 12.36 0.13 4.46
N MET A 314 12.91 0.24 3.25
CA MET A 314 14.34 0.54 3.06
C MET A 314 14.73 1.93 3.57
N ALA A 315 13.83 2.92 3.47
CA ALA A 315 14.08 4.27 3.97
C ALA A 315 13.99 4.42 5.50
N ASN A 316 13.64 3.35 6.22
CA ASN A 316 13.52 3.33 7.69
C ASN A 316 14.15 2.03 8.26
N ASP A 317 15.12 1.45 7.56
CA ASP A 317 15.66 0.11 7.84
C ASP A 317 16.26 -0.06 9.25
N ASP A 318 16.76 1.02 9.83
CA ASP A 318 17.35 1.14 11.16
C ASP A 318 16.32 1.29 12.31
N ALA A 319 15.06 1.57 11.98
CA ALA A 319 14.03 1.88 12.96
C ALA A 319 13.66 0.65 13.81
N PRO A 320 13.43 0.81 15.14
CA PRO A 320 13.11 -0.30 16.03
C PRO A 320 11.63 -0.72 15.89
N LEU A 321 11.21 -1.19 14.72
CA LEU A 321 9.81 -1.49 14.42
C LEU A 321 9.60 -2.95 14.05
N ASP A 322 8.56 -3.55 14.61
CA ASP A 322 8.05 -4.83 14.15
C ASP A 322 6.86 -4.60 13.21
N VAL A 323 7.13 -4.65 11.91
CA VAL A 323 6.17 -4.33 10.86
C VAL A 323 5.44 -5.59 10.41
N MET A 324 4.11 -5.53 10.42
CA MET A 324 3.25 -6.58 9.91
C MET A 324 2.34 -6.02 8.83
N LEU A 325 2.38 -6.58 7.62
CA LEU A 325 1.38 -6.28 6.59
C LEU A 325 0.17 -7.20 6.77
N VAL A 326 -0.99 -6.61 7.07
CA VAL A 326 -2.22 -7.34 7.40
C VAL A 326 -3.04 -7.63 6.14
N HIS A 327 -3.27 -8.91 5.89
CA HIS A 327 -4.14 -9.42 4.84
C HIS A 327 -5.42 -10.02 5.43
N HIS A 328 -6.50 -10.03 4.65
CA HIS A 328 -7.80 -10.49 5.16
C HIS A 328 -7.97 -12.02 5.11
N THR A 329 -7.58 -12.64 3.99
CA THR A 329 -7.86 -14.06 3.72
C THR A 329 -6.62 -14.83 3.30
N GLU A 330 -5.80 -14.26 2.43
CA GLU A 330 -4.59 -14.86 1.89
C GLU A 330 -3.54 -13.77 1.68
N VAL A 331 -2.27 -14.17 1.62
CA VAL A 331 -1.18 -13.27 1.23
C VAL A 331 -1.05 -13.31 -0.29
N PRO A 332 -1.19 -12.17 -1.00
CA PRO A 332 -0.96 -12.15 -2.44
C PRO A 332 0.52 -12.43 -2.76
N PRO A 333 0.84 -13.13 -3.87
CA PRO A 333 2.21 -13.52 -4.22
C PRO A 333 3.19 -12.35 -4.25
N GLU A 334 2.74 -11.15 -4.66
CA GLU A 334 3.57 -9.96 -4.73
C GLU A 334 4.11 -9.55 -3.35
N PHE A 335 3.37 -9.81 -2.28
CA PHE A 335 3.77 -9.49 -0.91
C PHE A 335 4.54 -10.63 -0.24
N ASP A 336 4.30 -11.89 -0.61
CA ASP A 336 5.14 -13.03 -0.20
C ASP A 336 6.57 -12.86 -0.73
N LEU A 337 6.71 -12.55 -2.02
CA LEU A 337 8.01 -12.27 -2.65
C LEU A 337 8.75 -11.11 -1.98
N LEU A 338 8.02 -10.10 -1.50
CA LEU A 338 8.61 -8.99 -0.76
C LEU A 338 9.17 -9.45 0.60
N GLU A 339 8.42 -10.27 1.34
CA GLU A 339 8.89 -10.83 2.60
C GLU A 339 10.11 -11.73 2.40
N GLU A 340 10.09 -12.62 1.41
CA GLU A 340 11.23 -13.48 1.07
C GLU A 340 12.46 -12.64 0.69
N LYS A 341 12.30 -11.63 -0.16
CA LYS A 341 13.38 -10.71 -0.54
C LYS A 341 14.01 -10.03 0.69
N LEU A 342 13.18 -9.53 1.62
CA LEU A 342 13.65 -8.86 2.82
C LEU A 342 14.35 -9.82 3.79
N LEU A 343 13.87 -11.07 3.90
CA LEU A 343 14.52 -12.12 4.68
C LEU A 343 15.88 -12.50 4.10
N ASN A 344 15.98 -12.67 2.78
CA ASN A 344 17.22 -13.05 2.09
C ASN A 344 18.29 -11.95 2.20
N MET A 345 17.91 -10.67 2.09
CA MET A 345 18.84 -9.55 2.30
C MET A 345 19.43 -9.52 3.72
N ARG A 346 18.72 -10.05 4.71
CA ARG A 346 19.17 -10.07 6.12
C ARG A 346 19.93 -11.32 6.50
N ASN A 347 19.70 -12.43 5.79
CA ASN A 347 20.36 -13.70 6.08
C ASN A 347 20.68 -14.48 4.78
N PRO A 348 21.77 -14.12 4.08
CA PRO A 348 22.11 -14.70 2.77
C PRO A 348 22.29 -16.22 2.82
N LYS A 349 22.78 -16.76 3.94
CA LYS A 349 23.06 -18.21 4.11
C LYS A 349 21.80 -19.06 4.25
N LEU A 350 20.67 -18.49 4.67
CA LEU A 350 19.39 -19.20 4.77
C LEU A 350 18.62 -19.24 3.44
N ALA A 351 18.94 -18.31 2.53
CA ALA A 351 18.33 -18.20 1.21
C ALA A 351 18.71 -19.40 0.33
N ASP A 352 20.01 -19.72 0.27
CA ASP A 352 20.55 -20.82 -0.55
C ASP A 352 19.92 -22.17 -0.19
N SER A 353 19.80 -22.49 1.10
CA SER A 353 19.28 -23.80 1.52
C SER A 353 17.77 -23.97 1.31
N ARG A 354 17.01 -22.86 1.29
CA ARG A 354 15.55 -22.87 1.08
C ARG A 354 15.19 -22.90 -0.40
N LEU A 355 15.93 -22.19 -1.24
CA LEU A 355 15.86 -22.29 -2.70
C LEU A 355 16.11 -23.73 -3.16
N GLU A 356 17.14 -24.40 -2.63
CA GLU A 356 17.40 -25.82 -2.91
C GLU A 356 16.24 -26.73 -2.49
N THR A 357 15.61 -26.45 -1.33
CA THR A 357 14.48 -27.23 -0.80
C THR A 357 13.20 -27.02 -1.61
N GLN A 358 12.93 -25.79 -2.06
CA GLN A 358 11.79 -25.44 -2.92
C GLN A 358 11.97 -25.99 -4.35
N LEU A 359 13.18 -25.88 -4.94
CA LEU A 359 13.50 -26.52 -6.23
C LEU A 359 13.29 -28.03 -6.19
N THR A 360 13.69 -28.69 -5.09
CA THR A 360 13.53 -30.14 -4.93
C THR A 360 12.07 -30.56 -4.79
N SER A 361 11.24 -29.70 -4.20
CA SER A 361 9.81 -29.96 -4.02
C SER A 361 9.00 -29.69 -5.30
N LEU A 362 9.37 -28.65 -6.07
CA LEU A 362 8.77 -28.33 -7.36
C LEU A 362 9.12 -29.36 -8.45
N LYS A 363 10.35 -29.86 -8.46
CA LYS A 363 10.77 -30.96 -9.35
C LYS A 363 9.95 -32.24 -9.14
N LYS A 364 9.50 -32.51 -7.91
CA LYS A 364 8.62 -33.66 -7.59
C LYS A 364 7.17 -33.45 -8.05
N THR A 365 6.70 -32.22 -8.11
CA THR A 365 5.32 -31.90 -8.52
C THR A 365 5.17 -31.88 -10.05
N ASN A 366 6.25 -31.56 -10.78
CA ASN A 366 6.23 -31.52 -12.25
C ASN A 366 6.18 -32.91 -12.92
N ASP A 367 6.54 -33.98 -12.20
CA ASP A 367 6.38 -35.36 -12.66
C ASP A 367 4.91 -35.84 -12.75
N TYR A 368 3.95 -35.03 -12.28
CA TYR A 368 2.52 -35.42 -12.20
C TYR A 368 1.59 -34.72 -13.20
N LEU A 369 2.08 -33.77 -14.00
CA LEU A 369 1.27 -33.00 -14.95
C LEU A 369 1.64 -33.30 -16.40
N GLY A 370 1.47 -34.57 -16.78
CA GLY A 370 1.25 -34.95 -18.17
C GLY A 370 -0.26 -35.01 -18.43
N VAL A 371 -0.68 -34.43 -19.55
CA VAL A 371 -2.04 -34.41 -20.15
C VAL A 371 -2.91 -33.20 -19.75
N VAL A 372 -3.09 -32.25 -20.69
CA VAL A 372 -4.33 -31.96 -21.45
C VAL A 372 -4.06 -30.80 -22.45
N GLU A 373 -4.43 -31.01 -23.72
CA GLU A 373 -4.39 -30.03 -24.83
C GLU A 373 -5.62 -29.09 -24.85
N GLY A 374 -5.48 -27.87 -25.44
CA GLY A 374 -6.64 -27.17 -26.06
C GLY A 374 -6.59 -25.64 -26.27
N HIS A 375 -6.07 -25.20 -27.43
CA HIS A 375 -6.39 -24.02 -28.27
C HIS A 375 -6.03 -22.56 -27.84
N GLY A 376 -5.02 -21.99 -28.52
CA GLY A 376 -4.82 -20.54 -28.70
C GLY A 376 -3.38 -20.15 -29.12
N GLU A 377 -3.12 -20.06 -30.44
CA GLU A 377 -1.78 -19.94 -31.09
C GLU A 377 -0.78 -21.02 -30.65
N SER A 378 -0.20 -21.77 -31.59
CA SER A 378 0.76 -22.80 -31.21
C SER A 378 1.92 -22.12 -30.48
N GLU A 379 2.29 -22.60 -29.31
CA GLU A 379 3.44 -22.10 -28.55
C GLU A 379 4.71 -22.08 -29.43
N ALA A 380 4.82 -23.03 -30.37
CA ALA A 380 5.87 -23.07 -31.38
C ALA A 380 5.84 -21.88 -32.37
N GLU A 381 4.66 -21.32 -32.68
CA GLU A 381 4.55 -20.14 -33.56
C GLU A 381 5.04 -18.88 -32.85
N LYS A 382 4.75 -18.72 -31.55
CA LYS A 382 5.25 -17.60 -30.72
C LYS A 382 6.76 -17.67 -30.53
N LEU A 383 7.28 -18.86 -30.29
CA LEU A 383 8.73 -19.09 -30.13
C LEU A 383 9.48 -18.86 -31.45
N SER A 384 8.92 -19.29 -32.58
CA SER A 384 9.47 -19.03 -33.91
C SER A 384 9.51 -17.54 -34.23
N ALA A 385 8.44 -16.82 -33.91
CA ALA A 385 8.37 -15.38 -34.15
C ALA A 385 9.34 -14.59 -33.24
N ALA A 386 9.50 -15.00 -31.98
CA ALA A 386 10.47 -14.39 -31.06
C ALA A 386 11.90 -14.63 -31.51
N PHE A 387 12.23 -15.85 -31.96
CA PHE A 387 13.54 -16.17 -32.52
C PHE A 387 13.85 -15.28 -33.74
N ALA A 388 12.92 -15.16 -34.68
CA ALA A 388 13.08 -14.33 -35.87
C ALA A 388 13.18 -12.82 -35.57
N TYR A 389 12.61 -12.36 -34.45
CA TYR A 389 12.76 -10.96 -34.01
C TYR A 389 14.15 -10.70 -33.41
N ILE A 390 14.68 -11.65 -32.65
CA ILE A 390 15.98 -11.52 -31.99
C ILE A 390 17.12 -11.68 -33.02
N ASP A 391 17.01 -12.62 -33.96
CA ASP A 391 17.92 -12.78 -35.10
C ASP A 391 17.73 -11.62 -36.10
N ALA A 392 18.22 -10.44 -35.71
CA ALA A 392 18.03 -9.21 -36.44
C ALA A 392 18.74 -9.19 -37.80
N ASN A 393 19.81 -9.99 -37.94
CA ASN A 393 20.59 -10.07 -39.18
C ASN A 393 20.09 -11.18 -40.14
N GLY A 394 19.32 -12.15 -39.63
CA GLY A 394 18.63 -13.20 -40.38
C GLY A 394 19.54 -14.33 -40.84
N ASP A 395 20.66 -14.58 -40.17
CA ASP A 395 21.62 -15.65 -40.51
C ASP A 395 21.22 -17.00 -39.91
N GLY A 396 20.14 -17.06 -39.13
CA GLY A 396 19.53 -18.26 -38.59
C GLY A 396 20.07 -18.68 -37.22
N VAL A 397 20.90 -17.84 -36.58
CA VAL A 397 21.41 -18.03 -35.22
C VAL A 397 21.33 -16.72 -34.43
N ILE A 398 21.27 -16.80 -33.10
CA ILE A 398 21.28 -15.59 -32.26
C ILE A 398 22.66 -15.41 -31.65
N ASP A 399 23.32 -14.30 -31.99
CA ASP A 399 24.58 -13.92 -31.37
C ASP A 399 24.39 -13.14 -30.05
N ARG A 400 25.46 -13.01 -29.27
CA ARG A 400 25.41 -12.37 -27.94
C ARG A 400 24.97 -10.90 -27.99
N ARG A 401 25.26 -10.20 -29.09
CA ARG A 401 24.88 -8.79 -29.27
C ARG A 401 23.41 -8.69 -29.64
N GLU A 402 22.91 -9.62 -30.43
CA GLU A 402 21.50 -9.72 -30.81
C GLU A 402 20.63 -10.01 -29.58
N LEU A 403 21.00 -11.00 -28.76
CA LEU A 403 20.29 -11.28 -27.52
C LEU A 403 20.33 -10.10 -26.54
N MET A 404 21.49 -9.45 -26.41
CA MET A 404 21.62 -8.24 -25.58
C MET A 404 20.71 -7.12 -26.03
N HIS A 405 20.74 -6.81 -27.32
CA HIS A 405 19.92 -5.73 -27.87
C HIS A 405 18.43 -6.04 -27.72
N ALA A 406 18.03 -7.29 -27.95
CA ALA A 406 16.64 -7.69 -27.80
C ALA A 406 16.17 -7.62 -26.34
N LEU A 407 16.93 -8.16 -25.39
CA LEU A 407 16.51 -8.22 -23.98
C LEU A 407 16.60 -6.86 -23.27
N THR A 408 17.64 -6.07 -23.55
CA THR A 408 17.74 -4.69 -23.01
C THR A 408 16.64 -3.78 -23.53
N SER A 409 16.10 -4.04 -24.73
CA SER A 409 14.97 -3.26 -25.24
C SER A 409 13.63 -3.55 -24.53
N ILE A 410 13.54 -4.69 -23.81
CA ILE A 410 12.40 -5.02 -22.96
C ILE A 410 12.51 -4.32 -21.60
N ASP A 411 13.66 -4.49 -20.95
CA ASP A 411 13.92 -3.97 -19.61
C ASP A 411 15.44 -3.83 -19.40
N GLU A 412 15.97 -2.63 -19.70
CA GLU A 412 17.40 -2.32 -19.58
C GLU A 412 17.91 -2.39 -18.13
N ASP A 413 17.03 -2.18 -17.15
CA ASP A 413 17.37 -2.20 -15.72
C ASP A 413 17.51 -3.64 -15.19
N PHE A 414 16.72 -4.57 -15.72
CA PHE A 414 16.78 -6.00 -15.39
C PHE A 414 17.81 -6.74 -16.25
N PHE A 415 17.75 -6.58 -17.56
CA PHE A 415 18.62 -7.26 -18.52
C PHE A 415 19.94 -6.52 -18.70
N THR A 416 20.67 -6.32 -17.59
CA THR A 416 22.00 -5.74 -17.63
C THR A 416 22.99 -6.62 -18.41
N ALA A 417 24.11 -6.05 -18.86
CA ALA A 417 25.10 -6.77 -19.63
C ALA A 417 25.59 -8.07 -18.97
N ASN A 418 25.71 -8.08 -17.64
CA ASN A 418 26.12 -9.27 -16.89
C ASN A 418 25.03 -10.34 -16.84
N VAL A 419 23.77 -9.92 -16.72
CA VAL A 419 22.60 -10.83 -16.68
C VAL A 419 22.40 -11.47 -18.04
N VAL A 420 22.36 -10.67 -19.11
CA VAL A 420 22.25 -11.22 -20.47
C VAL A 420 23.41 -12.15 -20.79
N ASN A 421 24.63 -11.83 -20.36
CA ASN A 421 25.77 -12.72 -20.60
C ASN A 421 25.61 -14.09 -19.93
N LEU A 422 25.02 -14.13 -18.72
CA LEU A 422 24.71 -15.36 -18.01
C LEU A 422 23.59 -16.14 -18.71
N LEU A 423 22.51 -15.47 -19.11
CA LEU A 423 21.40 -16.08 -19.86
C LEU A 423 21.86 -16.63 -21.20
N PHE A 424 22.77 -15.94 -21.88
CA PHE A 424 23.39 -16.41 -23.11
C PHE A 424 24.20 -17.69 -22.87
N ASP A 425 25.02 -17.73 -21.82
CA ASP A 425 25.85 -18.90 -21.48
C ASP A 425 25.01 -20.13 -21.06
N GLU A 426 23.81 -19.90 -20.53
CA GLU A 426 22.85 -20.94 -20.17
C GLU A 426 22.07 -21.47 -21.38
N ALA A 427 21.72 -20.58 -22.31
CA ALA A 427 21.08 -20.95 -23.56
C ALA A 427 22.03 -21.66 -24.55
N ASP A 428 23.31 -21.26 -24.63
CA ASP A 428 24.35 -21.86 -25.48
C ASP A 428 24.87 -23.19 -24.89
N CYS A 429 24.04 -24.23 -24.98
CA CYS A 429 24.36 -25.57 -24.48
C CYS A 429 25.54 -26.22 -25.22
N ALA A 430 25.66 -25.97 -26.53
CA ALA A 430 26.75 -26.50 -27.35
C ALA A 430 28.10 -25.78 -27.11
N LYS A 431 28.07 -24.57 -26.53
CA LYS A 431 29.23 -23.68 -26.30
C LYS A 431 29.95 -23.29 -27.58
N ASP A 432 29.21 -23.14 -28.67
CA ASP A 432 29.75 -22.72 -29.96
C ASP A 432 29.72 -21.19 -30.16
N GLY A 433 29.18 -20.46 -29.18
CA GLY A 433 29.16 -19.01 -29.12
C GLY A 433 27.97 -18.37 -29.83
N VAL A 434 26.98 -19.16 -30.24
CA VAL A 434 25.72 -18.73 -30.85
C VAL A 434 24.56 -19.56 -30.27
N ILE A 435 23.33 -19.06 -30.32
CA ILE A 435 22.16 -19.82 -29.86
C ILE A 435 21.36 -20.25 -31.09
N HIS A 436 21.23 -21.57 -31.28
CA HIS A 436 20.38 -22.13 -32.34
C HIS A 436 18.92 -22.19 -31.90
N TYR A 437 17.99 -22.24 -32.85
CA TYR A 437 16.55 -22.27 -32.57
C TYR A 437 16.15 -23.35 -31.56
N LEU A 438 16.69 -24.56 -31.69
CA LEU A 438 16.40 -25.67 -30.77
C LEU A 438 16.94 -25.43 -29.35
N GLU A 439 18.05 -24.70 -29.22
CA GLU A 439 18.62 -24.33 -27.92
C GLU A 439 17.79 -23.25 -27.25
N LEU A 440 17.35 -22.23 -28.00
CA LEU A 440 16.41 -21.21 -27.49
C LEU A 440 15.11 -21.85 -27.01
N VAL A 441 14.51 -22.76 -27.78
CA VAL A 441 13.28 -23.45 -27.40
C VAL A 441 13.48 -24.31 -26.16
N ASN A 442 14.59 -25.06 -26.09
CA ASN A 442 14.86 -25.91 -24.93
C ASN A 442 15.09 -25.08 -23.66
N TRP A 443 15.84 -23.98 -23.78
CA TRP A 443 16.07 -23.03 -22.70
C TRP A 443 14.75 -22.42 -22.22
N LEU A 444 13.97 -21.80 -23.11
CA LEU A 444 12.69 -21.17 -22.77
C LEU A 444 11.64 -22.12 -22.19
N CYS A 445 11.65 -23.40 -22.56
CA CYS A 445 10.77 -24.41 -21.97
C CYS A 445 11.19 -24.85 -20.56
N SER A 446 12.43 -24.58 -20.16
CA SER A 446 12.97 -24.88 -18.83
C SER A 446 13.07 -23.67 -17.88
N GLU A 447 12.85 -22.47 -18.42
CA GLU A 447 12.96 -21.18 -17.73
C GLU A 447 11.64 -20.72 -17.10
N ASP A 448 11.74 -19.67 -16.27
CA ASP A 448 10.59 -19.02 -15.64
C ASP A 448 9.58 -18.48 -16.68
N GLU A 449 8.28 -18.70 -16.44
CA GLU A 449 7.19 -18.25 -17.32
C GLU A 449 7.17 -16.72 -17.52
N ASP A 450 7.72 -15.93 -16.59
CA ASP A 450 7.88 -14.48 -16.76
C ASP A 450 8.97 -14.13 -17.78
N ILE A 451 10.08 -14.88 -17.81
CA ILE A 451 11.16 -14.71 -18.80
C ILE A 451 10.67 -15.17 -20.17
N LYS A 452 10.06 -16.36 -20.23
CA LYS A 452 9.47 -16.92 -21.44
C LYS A 452 8.38 -16.05 -22.04
N SER A 453 7.48 -15.52 -21.21
CA SER A 453 6.41 -14.64 -21.69
C SER A 453 6.93 -13.25 -22.12
N SER A 454 8.03 -12.77 -21.54
CA SER A 454 8.66 -11.50 -21.94
C SER A 454 9.37 -11.64 -23.28
N ILE A 455 10.07 -12.75 -23.50
CA ILE A 455 10.76 -13.05 -24.76
C ILE A 455 9.74 -13.32 -25.89
N CYS A 456 8.68 -14.08 -25.62
CA CYS A 456 7.61 -14.33 -26.59
C CYS A 456 6.84 -13.06 -26.99
N ARG A 457 6.89 -11.99 -26.18
CA ARG A 457 6.25 -10.69 -26.49
C ARG A 457 7.06 -9.83 -27.46
N LEU A 458 8.34 -10.15 -27.70
CA LEU A 458 9.18 -9.42 -28.65
C LEU A 458 8.66 -9.45 -30.08
N ALA A 459 7.90 -10.49 -30.44
CA ALA A 459 7.41 -10.72 -31.80
C ALA A 459 6.01 -10.18 -32.11
N GLN A 460 5.37 -9.53 -31.13
CA GLN A 460 4.05 -8.90 -31.24
C GLN A 460 4.21 -7.38 -31.31
#